data_AF-X1Q3E8-F1
#
_entry.id   AF-X1Q3E8-F1
#
_cell.length_a   1.000
_cell.length_b   1.000
_cell.length_c   1.000
_cell.angle_alpha   90.00
_cell.angle_beta   90.00
_cell.angle_gamma   90.00
#
_symmetry.space_group_name_H-M   'P 1'
#
loop_
_entity.id
_entity.type
_entity.pdbx_description
1 polymer ?
#
loop_
_entity_poly.entity_id
_entity_poly.type
_entity_poly.pdbx_seq_one_letter_code
_entity_poly.pdbx_strand_id
1 'polypeptide(L)'
;PDYWEKDPQGNKLPYIDGVKMLIITDSATMIAALQTGKIDLSTGIPWIQKPAIEAATPELLWDRHLDEGIFTIFPKNSKVPYNDLRVRQALLMAIDFQKLADTIHEPGASCVHTWPVGPHLKGIYVPLDELPEDIKKVKTYNPTEAKKLLADAGYPNGFEATIQYCAIGAYAFAGDAVEIIAKYWDDIGVSLHLEPVDTATNATLRYPPFPYKDILGTPGQDVADPYNTLTEFFISGAVLNRSCWSDPTDYVD
;
A
#
# COMPACT_ATOMS: atom_id res chain seq x y z
N PRO A 1 -10.23 -37.28 0.12
CA PRO A 1 -10.81 -37.32 1.49
C PRO A 1 -9.90 -38.09 2.47
N ASP A 2 -8.62 -37.86 2.34
CA ASP A 2 -7.47 -38.61 2.87
C ASP A 2 -6.45 -37.65 3.48
N TYR A 3 -6.88 -36.42 3.77
CA TYR A 3 -6.08 -35.45 4.51
C TYR A 3 -5.71 -36.05 5.87
N TRP A 4 -4.41 -35.99 6.18
CA TRP A 4 -3.77 -36.79 7.21
C TRP A 4 -3.73 -36.08 8.57
N GLU A 5 -3.83 -34.75 8.58
CA GLU A 5 -3.81 -33.98 9.82
C GLU A 5 -5.11 -34.16 10.61
N LYS A 6 -4.94 -34.03 11.92
CA LYS A 6 -6.01 -34.04 12.90
C LYS A 6 -5.87 -32.80 13.77
N ASP A 7 -6.97 -32.33 14.33
CA ASP A 7 -6.92 -31.28 15.35
C ASP A 7 -6.27 -31.81 16.65
N PRO A 8 -5.96 -30.94 17.64
CA PRO A 8 -5.39 -31.36 18.92
C PRO A 8 -6.25 -32.37 19.70
N GLN A 9 -7.53 -32.52 19.35
CA GLN A 9 -8.47 -33.46 19.95
C GLN A 9 -8.57 -34.79 19.17
N GLY A 10 -7.86 -34.92 18.05
CA GLY A 10 -7.81 -36.11 17.21
C GLY A 10 -8.92 -36.22 16.17
N ASN A 11 -9.73 -35.17 15.98
CA ASN A 11 -10.75 -35.13 14.94
C ASN A 11 -10.09 -34.92 13.56
N LYS A 12 -10.70 -35.50 12.53
CA LYS A 12 -10.20 -35.42 11.16
C LYS A 12 -10.43 -34.03 10.56
N LEU A 13 -9.41 -33.49 9.89
CA LEU A 13 -9.50 -32.26 9.10
C LEU A 13 -9.61 -32.55 7.58
N PRO A 14 -10.08 -31.58 6.77
CA PRO A 14 -10.81 -30.37 7.17
C PRO A 14 -12.23 -30.70 7.68
N TYR A 15 -12.84 -29.80 8.45
CA TYR A 15 -14.21 -29.99 8.95
C TYR A 15 -15.30 -29.76 7.89
N ILE A 16 -14.97 -29.01 6.84
CA ILE A 16 -15.91 -28.61 5.78
C ILE A 16 -15.85 -29.58 4.61
N ASP A 17 -16.98 -29.77 3.93
CA ASP A 17 -17.07 -30.62 2.74
C ASP A 17 -16.51 -29.94 1.47
N GLY A 18 -16.41 -28.61 1.46
CA GLY A 18 -15.87 -27.86 0.33
C GLY A 18 -15.84 -26.34 0.52
N VAL A 19 -15.16 -25.66 -0.40
CA VAL A 19 -15.06 -24.20 -0.46
C VAL A 19 -15.52 -23.72 -1.83
N LYS A 20 -16.36 -22.68 -1.86
CA LYS A 20 -16.76 -22.00 -3.11
C LYS A 20 -16.33 -20.55 -3.07
N MET A 21 -15.37 -20.19 -3.93
CA MET A 21 -14.93 -18.80 -4.08
C MET A 21 -15.77 -18.11 -5.15
N LEU A 22 -16.54 -17.10 -4.76
CA LEU A 22 -17.32 -16.27 -5.67
C LEU A 22 -16.56 -14.99 -6.00
N ILE A 23 -16.42 -14.69 -7.29
CA ILE A 23 -15.81 -13.42 -7.73
C ILE A 23 -16.91 -12.36 -7.77
N ILE A 24 -16.95 -11.51 -6.74
CA ILE A 24 -17.86 -10.37 -6.66
C ILE A 24 -17.00 -9.11 -6.56
N THR A 25 -16.95 -8.33 -7.65
CA THR A 25 -16.05 -7.17 -7.75
C THR A 25 -16.65 -5.89 -7.18
N ASP A 26 -17.97 -5.79 -7.13
CA ASP A 26 -18.69 -4.65 -6.58
C ASP A 26 -18.88 -4.78 -5.05
N SER A 27 -18.41 -3.78 -4.31
CA SER A 27 -18.41 -3.80 -2.84
C SER A 27 -19.83 -3.84 -2.26
N ALA A 28 -20.77 -3.09 -2.84
CA ALA A 28 -22.15 -3.05 -2.36
C ALA A 28 -22.85 -4.40 -2.56
N THR A 29 -22.64 -5.04 -3.72
CA THR A 29 -23.15 -6.37 -4.03
C THR A 29 -22.57 -7.43 -3.09
N MET A 30 -21.27 -7.35 -2.79
CA MET A 30 -20.61 -8.26 -1.86
C MET A 30 -21.17 -8.11 -0.44
N ILE A 31 -21.36 -6.88 0.03
CA ILE A 31 -21.92 -6.61 1.37
C ILE A 31 -23.36 -7.11 1.46
N ALA A 32 -24.18 -6.85 0.44
CA ALA A 32 -25.53 -7.40 0.40
C ALA A 32 -25.54 -8.94 0.38
N ALA A 33 -24.60 -9.58 -0.32
CA ALA A 33 -24.45 -11.03 -0.32
C ALA A 33 -24.07 -11.56 1.07
N LEU A 34 -23.20 -10.86 1.80
CA LEU A 34 -22.81 -11.19 3.17
C LEU A 34 -24.00 -11.07 4.14
N GLN A 35 -24.70 -9.93 4.10
CA GLN A 35 -25.86 -9.67 4.97
C GLN A 35 -27.04 -10.62 4.72
N THR A 36 -27.15 -11.18 3.51
CA THR A 36 -28.21 -12.15 3.16
C THR A 36 -27.77 -13.61 3.35
N GLY A 37 -26.54 -13.87 3.80
CA GLY A 37 -26.00 -15.21 3.96
C GLY A 37 -25.76 -15.96 2.64
N LYS A 38 -25.67 -15.24 1.51
CA LYS A 38 -25.27 -15.84 0.23
C LYS A 38 -23.77 -16.15 0.16
N ILE A 39 -22.98 -15.44 0.97
CA ILE A 39 -21.58 -15.76 1.25
C ILE A 39 -21.40 -15.81 2.77
N ASP A 40 -20.58 -16.74 3.24
CA ASP A 40 -20.33 -16.94 4.67
C ASP A 40 -19.19 -16.05 5.20
N LEU A 41 -18.28 -15.65 4.30
CA LEU A 41 -17.08 -14.89 4.64
C LEU A 41 -16.78 -13.89 3.53
N SER A 42 -16.39 -12.67 3.93
CA SER A 42 -15.73 -11.72 3.04
C SER A 42 -14.54 -11.07 3.73
N THR A 43 -13.51 -10.79 2.94
CA THR A 43 -12.38 -9.94 3.31
C THR A 43 -12.50 -8.60 2.60
N GLY A 44 -11.76 -7.58 3.07
CA GLY A 44 -11.68 -6.28 2.38
C GLY A 44 -12.94 -5.40 2.47
N ILE A 45 -13.73 -5.52 3.54
CA ILE A 45 -14.80 -4.57 3.83
C ILE A 45 -14.18 -3.22 4.20
N PRO A 46 -14.47 -2.12 3.49
CA PRO A 46 -13.95 -0.80 3.87
C PRO A 46 -14.42 -0.43 5.28
N TRP A 47 -13.51 0.08 6.10
CA TRP A 47 -13.80 0.41 7.50
C TRP A 47 -15.01 1.32 7.66
N ILE A 48 -15.16 2.31 6.76
CA ILE A 48 -16.29 3.25 6.76
C ILE A 48 -17.67 2.58 6.65
N GLN A 49 -17.75 1.37 6.09
CA GLN A 49 -19.00 0.63 5.93
C GLN A 49 -19.33 -0.23 7.14
N LYS A 50 -18.35 -0.55 8.00
CA LYS A 50 -18.54 -1.42 9.16
C LYS A 50 -19.70 -0.96 10.08
N PRO A 51 -19.81 0.32 10.51
CA PRO A 51 -20.90 0.73 11.40
C PRO A 51 -22.29 0.50 10.81
N ALA A 52 -22.44 0.71 9.49
CA ALA A 52 -23.71 0.48 8.80
C ALA A 52 -24.06 -1.01 8.71
N ILE A 53 -23.05 -1.86 8.47
CA ILE A 53 -23.21 -3.32 8.43
C ILE A 53 -23.55 -3.87 9.83
N GLU A 54 -22.86 -3.42 10.87
CA GLU A 54 -23.13 -3.79 12.27
C GLU A 54 -24.55 -3.42 12.70
N ALA A 55 -25.03 -2.25 12.30
CA ALA A 55 -26.40 -1.82 12.60
C ALA A 55 -27.47 -2.64 11.87
N ALA A 56 -27.18 -3.06 10.63
CA ALA A 56 -28.11 -3.81 9.80
C ALA A 56 -28.10 -5.32 10.05
N THR A 57 -26.98 -5.88 10.51
CA THR A 57 -26.75 -7.33 10.66
C THR A 57 -25.85 -7.61 11.87
N PRO A 58 -26.35 -7.40 13.10
CA PRO A 58 -25.56 -7.46 14.33
C PRO A 58 -25.02 -8.87 14.67
N GLU A 59 -25.52 -9.92 14.03
CA GLU A 59 -25.05 -11.30 14.16
C GLU A 59 -23.76 -11.59 13.38
N LEU A 60 -23.37 -10.71 12.44
CA LEU A 60 -22.12 -10.88 11.71
C LEU A 60 -20.92 -10.75 12.65
N LEU A 61 -20.04 -11.75 12.58
CA LEU A 61 -18.80 -11.75 13.34
C LEU A 61 -17.74 -10.92 12.61
N TRP A 62 -17.06 -10.07 13.37
CA TRP A 62 -15.93 -9.28 12.89
C TRP A 62 -14.64 -9.83 13.46
N ASP A 63 -13.68 -10.06 12.56
CA ASP A 63 -12.32 -10.38 12.95
C ASP A 63 -11.36 -9.30 12.45
N ARG A 64 -10.34 -9.01 13.26
CA ARG A 64 -9.26 -8.10 12.91
C ARG A 64 -8.00 -8.91 12.73
N HIS A 65 -7.43 -8.85 11.54
CA HIS A 65 -6.11 -9.38 11.27
C HIS A 65 -5.18 -8.22 10.90
N LEU A 66 -3.89 -8.42 11.17
CA LEU A 66 -2.86 -7.56 10.60
C LEU A 66 -2.79 -7.87 9.11
N ASP A 67 -2.94 -6.86 8.27
CA ASP A 67 -2.55 -6.99 6.87
C ASP A 67 -1.03 -7.08 6.82
N GLU A 68 -0.51 -8.14 6.19
CA GLU A 68 0.93 -8.35 6.03
C GLU A 68 1.50 -7.50 4.87
N GLY A 69 0.63 -6.84 4.10
CA GLY A 69 1.01 -6.00 2.98
C GLY A 69 0.88 -4.51 3.25
N ILE A 70 1.86 -3.72 2.79
CA ILE A 70 1.71 -2.28 2.65
C ILE A 70 1.36 -1.90 1.20
N PHE A 71 0.51 -0.88 1.05
CA PHE A 71 0.35 -0.18 -0.22
C PHE A 71 1.51 0.80 -0.40
N THR A 72 2.32 0.58 -1.44
CA THR A 72 3.51 1.38 -1.71
C THR A 72 3.40 2.07 -3.05
N ILE A 73 3.82 3.33 -3.08
CA ILE A 73 3.91 4.16 -4.27
C ILE A 73 5.38 4.24 -4.69
N PHE A 74 5.68 3.87 -5.93
CA PHE A 74 7.01 3.83 -6.52
C PHE A 74 7.11 4.86 -7.65
N PRO A 75 7.61 6.07 -7.38
CA PRO A 75 8.06 6.96 -8.44
C PRO A 75 9.22 6.33 -9.22
N LYS A 76 9.24 6.53 -10.53
CA LYS A 76 10.31 6.03 -11.41
C LYS A 76 11.56 6.90 -11.25
N ASN A 77 12.46 6.52 -10.34
CA ASN A 77 13.67 7.27 -10.00
C ASN A 77 14.62 7.48 -11.19
N SER A 78 14.52 6.66 -12.24
CA SER A 78 15.27 6.83 -13.49
C SER A 78 14.71 7.91 -14.43
N LYS A 79 13.58 8.54 -14.08
CA LYS A 79 12.86 9.52 -14.90
C LYS A 79 12.77 10.88 -14.20
N VAL A 80 12.96 11.97 -14.94
CA VAL A 80 12.67 13.33 -14.47
C VAL A 80 11.16 13.48 -14.22
N PRO A 81 10.71 14.07 -13.10
CA PRO A 81 11.49 14.78 -12.10
C PRO A 81 11.97 13.91 -10.90
N TYR A 82 11.61 12.63 -10.87
CA TYR A 82 11.83 11.74 -9.74
C TYR A 82 13.28 11.32 -9.51
N ASN A 83 14.17 11.56 -10.48
CA ASN A 83 15.61 11.39 -10.29
C ASN A 83 16.20 12.36 -9.28
N ASP A 84 15.57 13.52 -9.05
CA ASP A 84 15.96 14.47 -8.00
C ASP A 84 15.44 14.02 -6.62
N LEU A 85 16.35 13.85 -5.66
CA LEU A 85 16.00 13.48 -4.28
C LEU A 85 15.05 14.48 -3.64
N ARG A 86 15.18 15.78 -3.93
CA ARG A 86 14.35 16.84 -3.35
C ARG A 86 12.90 16.72 -3.79
N VAL A 87 12.66 16.29 -5.03
CA VAL A 87 11.31 16.01 -5.54
C VAL A 87 10.71 14.85 -4.77
N ARG A 88 11.44 13.74 -4.58
CA ARG A 88 10.94 12.59 -3.80
C ARG A 88 10.66 12.93 -2.34
N GLN A 89 11.52 13.74 -1.72
CA GLN A 89 11.33 14.25 -0.36
C GLN A 89 10.10 15.16 -0.25
N ALA A 90 9.88 16.04 -1.23
CA ALA A 90 8.70 16.91 -1.27
C ALA A 90 7.40 16.10 -1.39
N LEU A 91 7.36 15.08 -2.27
CA LEU A 91 6.20 14.22 -2.43
C LEU A 91 5.85 13.44 -1.15
N LEU A 92 6.86 12.97 -0.40
CA LEU A 92 6.66 12.32 0.90
C LEU A 92 6.16 13.30 1.97
N MET A 93 6.80 14.47 2.07
CA MET A 93 6.52 15.48 3.09
C MET A 93 5.14 16.13 2.92
N ALA A 94 4.57 16.09 1.71
CA ALA A 94 3.23 16.59 1.45
C ALA A 94 2.11 15.66 1.95
N ILE A 95 2.41 14.43 2.38
CA ILE A 95 1.40 13.47 2.83
C ILE A 95 1.32 13.46 4.35
N ASP A 96 0.14 13.70 4.89
CA ASP A 96 -0.16 13.42 6.31
C ASP A 96 -0.52 11.94 6.46
N PHE A 97 0.51 11.11 6.66
CA PHE A 97 0.36 9.65 6.74
C PHE A 97 -0.54 9.19 7.88
N GLN A 98 -0.54 9.89 9.02
CA GLN A 98 -1.38 9.52 10.16
C GLN A 98 -2.85 9.82 9.84
N LYS A 99 -3.15 11.02 9.34
CA LYS A 99 -4.51 11.38 8.93
C LYS A 99 -5.01 10.50 7.78
N LEU A 100 -4.15 10.16 6.82
CA LEU A 100 -4.46 9.21 5.75
C LEU A 100 -4.85 7.85 6.32
N ALA A 101 -4.03 7.30 7.22
CA ALA A 101 -4.29 6.02 7.87
C ALA A 101 -5.60 6.01 8.68
N ASP A 102 -5.84 7.05 9.48
CA ASP A 102 -7.07 7.19 10.29
C ASP A 102 -8.34 7.44 9.45
N THR A 103 -8.17 7.85 8.18
CA THR A 103 -9.29 8.02 7.23
C THR A 103 -9.66 6.69 6.57
N ILE A 104 -8.67 5.87 6.23
CA ILE A 104 -8.87 4.63 5.46
C ILE A 104 -9.16 3.44 6.38
N HIS A 105 -8.51 3.39 7.54
CA HIS A 105 -8.58 2.28 8.49
C HIS A 105 -9.31 2.68 9.77
N GLU A 106 -9.54 1.70 10.64
CA GLU A 106 -9.98 1.96 12.02
C GLU A 106 -8.97 2.91 12.69
N PRO A 107 -9.40 4.04 13.29
CA PRO A 107 -8.50 4.95 13.98
C PRO A 107 -7.64 4.22 15.01
N GLY A 108 -6.31 4.37 14.90
CA GLY A 108 -5.35 3.68 15.75
C GLY A 108 -5.07 2.21 15.40
N ALA A 109 -5.70 1.64 14.38
CA ALA A 109 -5.39 0.30 13.88
C ALA A 109 -4.22 0.27 12.89
N SER A 110 -3.68 1.43 12.54
CA SER A 110 -2.54 1.59 11.63
C SER A 110 -1.50 2.54 12.21
N CYS A 111 -0.27 2.39 11.76
CA CYS A 111 0.84 3.27 12.10
C CYS A 111 1.48 3.84 10.84
N VAL A 112 2.19 4.96 10.99
CA VAL A 112 3.08 5.46 9.94
C VAL A 112 4.25 4.50 9.80
N HIS A 113 4.21 3.68 8.75
CA HIS A 113 5.23 2.67 8.48
C HIS A 113 6.54 3.32 8.06
N THR A 114 7.66 2.91 8.67
CA THR A 114 8.97 3.46 8.30
C THR A 114 9.52 2.87 7.01
N TRP A 115 9.18 1.60 6.70
CA TRP A 115 9.58 0.83 5.50
C TRP A 115 11.11 0.69 5.38
N PRO A 116 11.67 -0.44 4.91
CA PRO A 116 11.05 -1.64 4.31
C PRO A 116 10.61 -2.73 5.27
N VAL A 117 10.86 -2.56 6.56
CA VAL A 117 10.59 -3.59 7.56
C VAL A 117 9.36 -3.20 8.38
N GLY A 118 8.54 -4.19 8.75
CA GLY A 118 7.35 -3.98 9.56
C GLY A 118 7.61 -4.03 11.07
N PRO A 119 6.73 -3.43 11.90
CA PRO A 119 6.89 -3.35 13.35
C PRO A 119 6.86 -4.72 14.07
N HIS A 120 6.43 -5.78 13.39
CA HIS A 120 6.44 -7.14 13.92
C HIS A 120 7.87 -7.74 13.99
N LEU A 121 8.81 -7.24 13.19
CA LEU A 121 10.22 -7.65 13.19
C LEU A 121 11.04 -6.90 14.26
N LYS A 122 10.82 -7.28 15.51
CA LYS A 122 11.52 -6.72 16.69
C LYS A 122 13.04 -6.84 16.53
N GLY A 123 13.76 -5.74 16.79
CA GLY A 123 15.22 -5.66 16.72
C GLY A 123 15.78 -5.28 15.35
N ILE A 124 14.95 -5.24 14.31
CA ILE A 124 15.30 -4.74 12.97
C ILE A 124 14.49 -3.48 12.64
N TYR A 125 13.19 -3.49 12.98
CA TYR A 125 12.33 -2.33 12.81
C TYR A 125 12.79 -1.16 13.70
N VAL A 126 12.90 0.02 13.09
CA VAL A 126 13.14 1.29 13.80
C VAL A 126 11.87 2.14 13.69
N PRO A 127 11.24 2.51 14.82
CA PRO A 127 10.06 3.35 14.81
C PRO A 127 10.41 4.80 14.40
N LEU A 128 9.40 5.54 13.94
CA LEU A 128 9.60 6.86 13.34
C LEU A 128 10.30 7.85 14.29
N ASP A 129 9.98 7.83 15.58
CA ASP A 129 10.53 8.72 16.61
C ASP A 129 12.03 8.48 16.91
N GLU A 130 12.50 7.25 16.67
CA GLU A 130 13.91 6.83 16.83
C GLU A 130 14.76 7.06 15.57
N LEU A 131 14.15 7.41 14.43
CA LEU A 131 14.89 7.69 13.20
C LEU A 131 15.72 8.99 13.29
N PRO A 132 16.77 9.13 12.47
CA PRO A 132 17.51 10.39 12.33
C PRO A 132 16.60 11.59 12.02
N GLU A 133 16.95 12.78 12.54
CA GLU A 133 16.12 13.99 12.44
C GLU A 133 15.80 14.41 11.00
N ASP A 134 16.74 14.24 10.08
CA ASP A 134 16.56 14.53 8.66
C ASP A 134 15.53 13.60 8.02
N ILE A 135 15.53 12.32 8.39
CA ILE A 135 14.53 11.34 7.93
C ILE A 135 13.16 11.63 8.57
N LYS A 136 13.13 11.95 9.87
CA LYS A 136 11.90 12.36 10.56
C LYS A 136 11.28 13.57 9.91
N LYS A 137 12.09 14.58 9.56
CA LYS A 137 11.63 15.79 8.87
C LYS A 137 10.94 15.44 7.55
N VAL A 138 11.54 14.58 6.73
CA VAL A 138 10.96 14.17 5.42
C VAL A 138 9.66 13.37 5.57
N LYS A 139 9.52 12.59 6.64
CA LYS A 139 8.31 11.79 6.93
C LYS A 139 7.25 12.56 7.75
N THR A 140 7.50 13.82 8.08
CA THR A 140 6.53 14.67 8.80
C THR A 140 5.78 15.55 7.81
N TYR A 141 4.46 15.62 7.94
CA TYR A 141 3.61 16.45 7.10
C TYR A 141 4.01 17.94 7.17
N ASN A 142 4.49 18.48 6.06
CA ASN A 142 4.86 19.89 5.91
C ASN A 142 4.76 20.34 4.44
N PRO A 143 3.55 20.68 3.95
CA PRO A 143 3.34 21.06 2.55
C PRO A 143 4.06 22.37 2.18
N THR A 144 4.33 23.25 3.14
CA THR A 144 5.05 24.51 2.91
C THR A 144 6.51 24.25 2.54
N GLU A 145 7.20 23.39 3.31
CA GLU A 145 8.58 23.00 3.00
C GLU A 145 8.63 22.10 1.75
N ALA A 146 7.62 21.26 1.52
CA ALA A 146 7.50 20.48 0.28
C ALA A 146 7.45 21.38 -0.97
N LYS A 147 6.62 22.44 -0.96
CA LYS A 147 6.59 23.46 -2.05
C LYS A 147 7.95 24.10 -2.28
N LYS A 148 8.64 24.45 -1.20
CA LYS A 148 9.96 25.05 -1.27
C LYS A 148 10.97 24.09 -1.91
N LEU A 149 10.98 22.81 -1.49
CA LEU A 149 11.82 21.78 -2.08
C LEU A 149 11.54 21.59 -3.59
N LEU A 150 10.27 21.63 -4.00
CA LEU A 150 9.91 21.60 -5.43
C LEU A 150 10.44 22.82 -6.17
N ALA A 151 10.28 24.02 -5.62
CA ALA A 151 10.81 25.25 -6.23
C ALA A 151 12.34 25.21 -6.36
N ASP A 152 13.05 24.80 -5.30
CA ASP A 152 14.51 24.64 -5.29
C ASP A 152 14.96 23.56 -6.30
N ALA A 153 14.12 22.56 -6.56
CA ALA A 153 14.32 21.52 -7.57
C ALA A 153 13.98 21.97 -9.00
N GLY A 154 13.51 23.20 -9.21
CA GLY A 154 13.18 23.74 -10.53
C GLY A 154 11.70 23.60 -10.92
N TYR A 155 10.82 23.23 -9.98
CA TYR A 155 9.38 23.06 -10.16
C TYR A 155 8.57 24.01 -9.25
N PRO A 156 8.74 25.34 -9.36
CA PRO A 156 8.05 26.30 -8.49
C PRO A 156 6.52 26.31 -8.65
N ASN A 157 6.03 25.81 -9.79
CA ASN A 157 4.61 25.64 -10.09
C ASN A 157 4.19 24.16 -10.09
N GLY A 158 5.04 23.28 -9.54
CA GLY A 158 4.85 21.82 -9.59
C GLY A 158 4.93 21.23 -11.00
N PHE A 159 4.24 20.10 -11.21
CA PHE A 159 4.27 19.31 -12.44
C PHE A 159 3.09 18.33 -12.50
N GLU A 160 2.81 17.81 -13.69
CA GLU A 160 1.82 16.74 -13.90
C GLU A 160 2.49 15.36 -13.70
N ALA A 161 1.77 14.43 -13.08
CA ALA A 161 2.21 13.07 -12.84
C ALA A 161 1.09 12.08 -13.11
N THR A 162 1.41 10.87 -13.56
CA THR A 162 0.43 9.77 -13.70
C THR A 162 0.76 8.62 -12.76
N ILE A 163 -0.21 8.21 -11.94
CA ILE A 163 -0.11 6.99 -11.14
C ILE A 163 -0.93 5.86 -11.77
N GLN A 164 -0.28 4.74 -12.03
CA GLN A 164 -0.93 3.50 -12.40
C GLN A 164 -1.02 2.59 -11.17
N TYR A 165 -2.22 2.17 -10.79
CA TYR A 165 -2.45 1.39 -9.56
C TYR A 165 -3.59 0.39 -9.72
N CYS A 166 -3.65 -0.60 -8.83
CA CYS A 166 -4.76 -1.55 -8.76
C CYS A 166 -5.55 -1.30 -7.48
N ALA A 167 -6.88 -1.17 -7.61
CA ALA A 167 -7.81 -0.94 -6.51
C ALA A 167 -9.02 -1.89 -6.60
N ILE A 168 -8.74 -3.19 -6.61
CA ILE A 168 -9.77 -4.25 -6.77
C ILE A 168 -9.67 -5.23 -5.60
N GLY A 169 -10.81 -5.77 -5.15
CA GLY A 169 -10.89 -6.81 -4.13
C GLY A 169 -10.35 -6.34 -2.78
N ALA A 170 -9.44 -7.12 -2.18
CA ALA A 170 -8.78 -6.79 -0.91
C ALA A 170 -8.01 -5.45 -0.94
N TYR A 171 -7.76 -4.89 -2.12
CA TYR A 171 -7.03 -3.63 -2.32
C TYR A 171 -7.94 -2.46 -2.69
N ALA A 172 -9.25 -2.56 -2.49
CA ALA A 172 -10.19 -1.47 -2.78
C ALA A 172 -9.80 -0.15 -2.09
N PHE A 173 -9.22 -0.22 -0.89
CA PHE A 173 -8.73 0.94 -0.13
C PHE A 173 -7.67 1.77 -0.88
N ALA A 174 -6.95 1.16 -1.83
CA ALA A 174 -5.92 1.85 -2.60
C ALA A 174 -6.50 2.98 -3.46
N GLY A 175 -7.76 2.87 -3.91
CA GLY A 175 -8.43 3.93 -4.66
C GLY A 175 -8.59 5.18 -3.80
N ASP A 176 -9.22 5.03 -2.63
CA ASP A 176 -9.42 6.11 -1.67
C ASP A 176 -8.07 6.72 -1.23
N ALA A 177 -7.07 5.87 -0.98
CA ALA A 177 -5.73 6.32 -0.60
C ALA A 177 -5.10 7.22 -1.66
N VAL A 178 -5.12 6.79 -2.93
CA VAL A 178 -4.52 7.53 -4.04
C VAL A 178 -5.29 8.82 -4.33
N GLU A 179 -6.61 8.84 -4.17
CA GLU A 179 -7.42 10.06 -4.29
C GLU A 179 -7.14 11.09 -3.18
N ILE A 180 -6.86 10.64 -1.97
CA ILE A 180 -6.45 11.53 -0.87
C ILE A 180 -5.04 12.05 -1.12
N ILE A 181 -4.11 11.20 -1.55
CA ILE A 181 -2.74 11.59 -1.91
C ILE A 181 -2.74 12.60 -3.07
N ALA A 182 -3.61 12.43 -4.07
CA ALA A 182 -3.76 13.39 -5.15
C ALA A 182 -4.13 14.79 -4.63
N LYS A 183 -5.00 14.90 -3.62
CA LYS A 183 -5.34 16.19 -2.98
C LYS A 183 -4.15 16.80 -2.24
N TYR A 184 -3.41 15.98 -1.49
CA TYR A 184 -2.17 16.43 -0.82
C TYR A 184 -1.11 16.93 -1.81
N TRP A 185 -1.01 16.29 -2.98
CA TRP A 185 -0.06 16.69 -4.01
C TRP A 185 -0.53 17.92 -4.80
N ASP A 186 -1.83 18.07 -5.03
CA ASP A 186 -2.42 19.28 -5.61
C ASP A 186 -2.12 20.51 -4.74
N ASP A 187 -2.19 20.35 -3.41
CA ASP A 187 -1.83 21.40 -2.46
C ASP A 187 -0.40 21.93 -2.67
N ILE A 188 0.54 21.13 -3.21
CA ILE A 188 1.92 21.54 -3.54
C ILE A 188 2.15 21.81 -5.03
N GLY A 189 1.10 21.81 -5.86
CA GLY A 189 1.15 22.06 -7.30
C GLY A 189 1.45 20.83 -8.16
N VAL A 190 1.45 19.62 -7.57
CA VAL A 190 1.64 18.38 -8.32
C VAL A 190 0.28 17.79 -8.66
N SER A 191 -0.15 17.93 -9.91
CA SER A 191 -1.41 17.35 -10.36
C SER A 191 -1.23 15.88 -10.71
N LEU A 192 -1.99 15.01 -10.04
CA LEU A 192 -1.87 13.56 -10.17
C LEU A 192 -3.03 12.97 -10.97
N HIS A 193 -2.74 12.49 -12.18
CA HIS A 193 -3.68 11.73 -12.99
C HIS A 193 -3.76 10.27 -12.51
N LEU A 194 -4.98 9.84 -12.18
CA LEU A 194 -5.26 8.52 -11.64
C LEU A 194 -5.61 7.54 -12.77
N GLU A 195 -4.79 6.51 -12.95
CA GLU A 195 -5.03 5.44 -13.93
C GLU A 195 -5.18 4.09 -13.22
N PRO A 196 -6.38 3.76 -12.73
CA PRO A 196 -6.63 2.42 -12.21
C PRO A 196 -6.51 1.40 -13.35
N VAL A 197 -5.83 0.29 -13.09
CA VAL A 197 -5.65 -0.82 -14.02
C VAL A 197 -6.09 -2.13 -13.38
N ASP A 198 -6.42 -3.14 -14.21
CA ASP A 198 -6.76 -4.47 -13.71
C ASP A 198 -5.55 -5.21 -13.12
N THR A 199 -5.82 -6.28 -12.37
CA THR A 199 -4.79 -7.08 -11.68
C THR A 199 -3.72 -7.63 -12.63
N ALA A 200 -4.09 -8.10 -13.83
CA ALA A 200 -3.12 -8.68 -14.77
C ALA A 200 -2.22 -7.61 -15.38
N THR A 201 -2.79 -6.45 -15.72
CA THR A 201 -2.02 -5.29 -16.14
C THR A 201 -1.07 -4.82 -15.03
N ASN A 202 -1.58 -4.63 -13.79
CA ASN A 202 -0.75 -4.21 -12.67
C ASN A 202 0.38 -5.21 -12.37
N ALA A 203 0.13 -6.51 -12.47
CA ALA A 203 1.16 -7.54 -12.31
C ALA A 203 2.28 -7.39 -13.33
N THR A 204 1.95 -7.05 -14.59
CA THR A 204 2.93 -6.81 -15.64
C THR A 204 3.78 -5.55 -15.38
N LEU A 205 3.16 -4.49 -14.81
CA LEU A 205 3.87 -3.25 -14.49
C LEU A 205 4.96 -3.41 -13.41
N ARG A 206 4.84 -4.43 -12.55
CA ARG A 206 5.72 -4.68 -11.39
C ARG A 206 7.06 -5.31 -11.73
N TYR A 207 7.27 -5.75 -12.96
CA TYR A 207 8.48 -6.48 -13.39
C TYR A 207 9.23 -5.75 -14.52
N PRO A 208 10.54 -5.99 -14.67
CA PRO A 208 11.34 -5.41 -15.76
C PRO A 208 10.69 -5.64 -17.14
N PRO A 209 10.68 -4.63 -18.02
CA PRO A 209 11.40 -3.36 -17.95
C PRO A 209 10.65 -2.25 -17.17
N PHE A 210 9.72 -2.60 -16.30
CA PHE A 210 8.90 -1.69 -15.50
C PHE A 210 8.13 -0.67 -16.36
N PRO A 211 7.20 -1.13 -17.22
CA PRO A 211 6.61 -0.31 -18.29
C PRO A 211 5.61 0.75 -17.82
N TYR A 212 5.48 0.99 -16.51
CA TYR A 212 4.58 2.03 -15.98
C TYR A 212 5.09 3.45 -16.32
N LYS A 213 4.20 4.44 -16.33
CA LYS A 213 4.46 5.79 -16.87
C LYS A 213 5.39 6.65 -15.99
N ASP A 214 4.90 7.05 -14.83
CA ASP A 214 5.60 7.94 -13.89
C ASP A 214 5.72 7.28 -12.52
N ILE A 215 4.57 6.82 -12.01
CA ILE A 215 4.43 6.31 -10.67
C ILE A 215 3.63 5.00 -10.70
N LEU A 216 4.10 3.99 -9.97
CA LEU A 216 3.42 2.72 -9.80
C LEU A 216 2.89 2.59 -8.36
N GLY A 217 1.58 2.43 -8.21
CA GLY A 217 0.96 2.03 -6.95
C GLY A 217 0.81 0.51 -6.88
N THR A 218 1.37 -0.12 -5.84
CA THR A 218 1.27 -1.57 -5.65
C THR A 218 0.86 -1.91 -4.23
N PRO A 219 -0.24 -2.67 -4.05
CA PRO A 219 -0.54 -3.27 -2.76
C PRO A 219 0.33 -4.50 -2.47
N GLY A 220 0.35 -4.93 -1.21
CA GLY A 220 0.87 -6.24 -0.82
C GLY A 220 2.40 -6.31 -0.87
N GLN A 221 3.11 -5.26 -0.46
CA GLN A 221 4.56 -5.35 -0.38
C GLN A 221 4.98 -6.07 0.89
N ASP A 222 5.81 -7.09 0.70
CA ASP A 222 6.34 -7.92 1.78
C ASP A 222 7.22 -7.09 2.70
N VAL A 223 6.89 -7.13 3.99
CA VAL A 223 7.61 -6.49 5.09
C VAL A 223 8.06 -7.50 6.15
N ALA A 224 7.85 -8.81 5.89
CA ALA A 224 8.05 -9.90 6.82
C ALA A 224 9.41 -10.58 6.70
N ASP A 225 10.05 -10.51 5.53
CA ASP A 225 11.45 -10.92 5.36
C ASP A 225 12.32 -9.71 4.96
N PRO A 226 13.13 -9.18 5.90
CA PRO A 226 13.95 -8.01 5.62
C PRO A 226 15.05 -8.28 4.59
N TYR A 227 15.53 -9.53 4.48
CA TYR A 227 16.53 -9.91 3.49
C TYR A 227 15.90 -9.88 2.10
N ASN A 228 14.72 -10.49 1.95
CA ASN A 228 13.98 -10.47 0.70
C ASN A 228 13.67 -9.02 0.25
N THR A 229 13.09 -8.22 1.15
CA THR A 229 12.70 -6.86 0.82
C THR A 229 13.90 -5.98 0.49
N LEU A 230 15.02 -6.10 1.20
CA LEU A 230 16.22 -5.30 0.91
C LEU A 230 16.91 -5.72 -0.40
N THR A 231 17.03 -7.02 -0.65
CA THR A 231 17.77 -7.53 -1.81
C THR A 231 16.99 -7.45 -3.12
N GLU A 232 15.67 -7.66 -3.08
CA GLU A 232 14.87 -7.69 -4.31
C GLU A 232 14.38 -6.30 -4.76
N PHE A 233 14.25 -5.33 -3.85
CA PHE A 233 13.66 -4.01 -4.15
C PHE A 233 14.67 -2.87 -4.25
N PHE A 234 15.79 -2.93 -3.53
CA PHE A 234 16.70 -1.80 -3.37
C PHE A 234 18.07 -1.97 -4.02
N ILE A 235 18.31 -3.11 -4.67
CA ILE A 235 19.54 -3.36 -5.43
C ILE A 235 19.34 -2.96 -6.91
N SER A 236 20.34 -2.30 -7.49
CA SER A 236 20.40 -1.97 -8.92
C SER A 236 20.14 -3.21 -9.79
N GLY A 237 19.12 -3.13 -10.66
CA GLY A 237 18.78 -4.21 -11.60
C GLY A 237 17.99 -5.38 -11.00
N ALA A 238 17.66 -5.35 -9.71
CA ALA A 238 16.86 -6.40 -9.08
C ALA A 238 15.44 -6.51 -9.69
N VAL A 239 14.89 -7.72 -9.69
CA VAL A 239 13.63 -8.05 -10.36
C VAL A 239 12.44 -7.31 -9.76
N LEU A 240 12.48 -6.97 -8.46
CA LEU A 240 11.42 -6.21 -7.79
C LEU A 240 11.82 -4.75 -7.50
N ASN A 241 12.88 -4.22 -8.13
CA ASN A 241 13.26 -2.81 -8.04
C ASN A 241 12.30 -1.91 -8.84
N ARG A 242 11.07 -1.84 -8.35
CA ARG A 242 9.97 -1.13 -8.98
C ARG A 242 10.19 0.36 -9.02
N SER A 243 10.98 0.92 -8.10
CA SER A 243 11.35 2.34 -8.15
C SER A 243 12.35 2.67 -9.26
N CYS A 244 12.94 1.67 -9.91
CA CYS A 244 14.07 1.85 -10.83
C CYS A 244 15.22 2.63 -10.16
N TRP A 245 15.43 2.42 -8.85
CA TRP A 245 16.55 2.98 -8.12
C TRP A 245 17.86 2.36 -8.61
N SER A 246 18.94 3.11 -8.56
CA SER A 246 20.26 2.56 -8.79
C SER A 246 21.28 3.34 -7.98
N ASP A 247 22.15 2.62 -7.28
CA ASP A 247 23.31 3.17 -6.57
C ASP A 247 24.57 2.47 -7.09
N PRO A 248 25.58 3.22 -7.57
CA PRO A 248 26.84 2.63 -8.04
C PRO A 248 27.64 1.93 -6.92
N THR A 249 27.26 2.11 -5.65
CA THR A 249 27.87 1.44 -4.50
C THR A 249 27.12 0.18 -4.06
N ASP A 250 26.03 -0.19 -4.75
CA ASP A 250 25.33 -1.45 -4.51
C ASP A 250 26.29 -2.63 -4.61
N TYR A 251 26.12 -3.62 -3.71
CA TYR A 251 26.89 -4.86 -3.73
C TYR A 251 26.64 -5.56 -5.07
N VAL A 252 27.61 -5.50 -5.96
CA VAL A 252 27.65 -6.30 -7.17
C VAL A 252 28.41 -7.57 -6.79
N ASP A 253 27.76 -8.73 -6.86
CA ASP A 253 28.42 -10.04 -6.72
C ASP A 253 29.65 -10.16 -7.65
#